data_AF-A0A8D8ZQM7-F1
#
_entry.id   AF-A0A8D8ZQM7-F1
#
_cell.length_a   1.000
_cell.length_b   1.000
_cell.length_c   1.000
_cell.angle_alpha   90.00
_cell.angle_beta   90.00
_cell.angle_gamma   90.00
#
_symmetry.space_group_name_H-M   'P 1'
#
loop_
_entity.id
_entity.type
_entity.pdbx_description
1 polymer ?
#
loop_
_entity_poly.entity_id
_entity_poly.type
_entity_poly.pdbx_seq_one_letter_code
_entity_poly.pdbx_strand_id
1 'polypeptide(L)'
;MAAPVAPAPPALKDLPKVDENIKTQLETFSPEKLKSTETVEKCVLPTAEDVKAEKTHNALIEGVEAFDPSNLKHAETQEKNSLPDKDAIEAEKGQQKLISGIENFDTGKLKPTETVEKNPLPTKEAIDAEKKA
;
A
#
# COMPACT_ATOMS: atom_id res chain seq x y z
N MET A 1 15.43 -48.21 -27.21
CA MET A 1 15.63 -46.75 -27.09
C MET A 1 17.08 -46.51 -26.70
N ALA A 2 17.91 -46.00 -27.61
CA ALA A 2 19.31 -45.68 -27.30
C ALA A 2 19.35 -44.37 -26.50
N ALA A 3 20.00 -44.41 -25.34
CA ALA A 3 20.27 -43.23 -24.52
C ALA A 3 21.16 -42.24 -25.28
N PRO A 4 20.99 -40.92 -25.10
CA PRO A 4 21.83 -39.93 -25.74
C PRO A 4 23.26 -40.05 -25.24
N VAL A 5 24.21 -40.21 -26.16
CA VAL A 5 25.64 -40.22 -25.86
C VAL A 5 26.04 -38.80 -25.42
N ALA A 6 26.60 -38.65 -24.23
CA ALA A 6 27.19 -37.39 -23.80
C ALA A 6 28.33 -37.01 -24.76
N PRO A 7 28.50 -35.72 -25.13
CA PRO A 7 29.60 -35.32 -25.99
C PRO A 7 30.93 -35.71 -25.35
N ALA A 8 31.81 -36.33 -26.15
CA ALA A 8 33.12 -36.76 -25.68
C ALA A 8 33.90 -35.58 -25.09
N PRO A 9 34.62 -35.76 -23.97
CA PRO A 9 35.44 -34.70 -23.39
C PRO A 9 36.46 -34.22 -24.43
N PRO A 10 36.71 -32.90 -24.52
CA PRO A 10 37.61 -32.32 -25.52
C PRO A 10 38.99 -32.95 -25.40
N ALA A 11 39.59 -33.32 -26.54
CA ALA A 11 40.93 -33.89 -26.56
C ALA A 11 41.97 -32.83 -26.18
N LEU A 12 43.07 -33.24 -25.53
CA LEU A 12 44.13 -32.33 -25.05
C LEU A 12 44.67 -31.34 -26.09
N LYS A 13 44.58 -31.67 -27.38
CA LYS A 13 45.01 -30.82 -28.50
C LYS A 13 44.04 -29.68 -28.83
N ASP A 14 42.78 -29.78 -28.40
CA ASP A 14 41.71 -28.84 -28.69
C ASP A 14 41.51 -27.84 -27.53
N LEU A 15 42.24 -28.00 -26.42
CA LEU A 15 42.26 -27.01 -25.34
C LEU A 15 43.18 -25.83 -25.71
N PRO A 16 42.81 -24.59 -25.33
CA PRO A 16 43.67 -23.43 -25.52
C PRO A 16 45.01 -23.67 -24.82
N LYS A 17 46.11 -23.48 -25.57
CA LYS A 17 47.46 -23.59 -25.02
C LYS A 17 47.70 -22.42 -24.09
N VAL A 18 48.10 -22.72 -22.85
CA VAL A 18 48.52 -21.71 -21.89
C VAL A 18 49.75 -21.00 -22.44
N ASP A 19 49.72 -19.67 -22.51
CA ASP A 19 50.85 -18.86 -22.96
C ASP A 19 52.12 -19.20 -22.17
N GLU A 20 53.26 -19.28 -22.85
CA GLU A 20 54.55 -19.69 -22.26
C GLU A 20 54.89 -18.85 -21.02
N ASN A 21 54.55 -17.56 -21.04
CA ASN A 21 54.76 -16.64 -19.93
C ASN A 21 54.00 -17.05 -18.65
N ILE A 22 52.74 -17.48 -18.78
CA ILE A 22 51.92 -17.93 -17.64
C ILE A 22 52.48 -19.25 -17.09
N LYS A 23 52.91 -20.14 -17.99
CA LYS A 23 53.52 -21.42 -17.61
C LYS A 23 54.79 -21.21 -16.79
N THR A 24 55.69 -20.33 -17.23
CA THR A 24 56.92 -19.99 -16.47
C THR A 24 56.61 -19.32 -15.14
N GLN A 25 55.59 -18.45 -15.07
CA GLN A 25 55.17 -17.83 -13.81
C GLN A 25 54.62 -18.84 -12.81
N LEU A 26 53.88 -19.86 -13.27
CA LEU A 26 53.39 -20.94 -12.42
C LEU A 26 54.51 -21.88 -11.97
N GLU A 27 55.46 -22.20 -12.83
CA GLU A 27 56.64 -23.02 -12.49
C GLU A 27 57.56 -22.34 -11.47
N THR A 28 57.61 -21.00 -11.48
CA THR A 28 58.39 -20.18 -10.53
C THR A 28 57.55 -19.63 -9.38
N PHE A 29 56.25 -19.94 -9.34
CA PHE A 29 55.35 -19.51 -8.28
C PHE A 29 55.73 -20.21 -6.97
N SER A 30 56.08 -19.42 -5.97
CA SER A 30 56.39 -19.93 -4.64
C SER A 30 55.25 -19.50 -3.70
N PRO A 31 54.47 -20.45 -3.13
CA PRO A 31 53.40 -20.11 -2.21
C PRO A 31 53.93 -19.40 -0.94
N GLU A 32 55.21 -19.57 -0.62
CA GLU A 32 55.92 -18.87 0.46
C GLU A 32 56.02 -17.34 0.25
N LYS A 33 55.87 -16.87 -0.98
CA LYS A 33 55.85 -15.42 -1.30
C LYS A 33 54.47 -14.79 -1.10
N LEU A 34 53.43 -15.59 -0.83
CA LEU A 34 52.15 -15.06 -0.42
C LEU A 34 52.27 -14.47 0.98
N LYS A 35 51.69 -13.28 1.17
CA LYS A 35 51.63 -12.68 2.50
C LYS A 35 50.74 -13.57 3.38
N SER A 36 51.31 -14.09 4.46
CA SER A 36 50.52 -14.77 5.50
C SER A 36 49.41 -13.82 5.98
N THR A 37 48.19 -14.31 5.96
CA THR A 37 47.01 -13.58 6.44
C THR A 37 46.38 -14.44 7.52
N GLU A 38 46.34 -13.92 8.75
CA GLU A 38 45.66 -14.59 9.85
C GLU A 38 44.15 -14.47 9.66
N THR A 39 43.47 -15.61 9.52
CA THR A 39 42.01 -15.67 9.48
C THR A 39 41.48 -15.68 10.91
N VAL A 40 40.84 -14.59 11.34
CA VAL A 40 40.19 -14.52 12.66
C VAL A 40 38.77 -15.08 12.55
N GLU A 41 38.52 -16.23 13.16
CA GLU A 41 37.16 -16.74 13.41
C GLU A 41 36.52 -15.91 14.53
N LYS A 42 35.47 -15.14 14.20
CA LYS A 42 34.74 -14.35 15.20
C LYS A 42 33.75 -15.22 15.96
N CYS A 43 34.25 -16.05 16.87
CA CYS A 43 33.43 -16.70 17.89
C CYS A 43 33.15 -15.71 19.03
N VAL A 44 32.32 -14.69 18.77
CA VAL A 44 31.85 -13.79 19.81
C VAL A 44 30.73 -14.46 20.59
N LEU A 45 30.93 -14.64 21.89
CA LEU A 45 29.89 -15.10 22.78
C LEU A 45 28.84 -14.00 22.97
N PRO A 46 27.57 -14.38 23.19
CA PRO A 46 26.54 -13.43 23.59
C PRO A 46 27.02 -12.61 24.79
N THR A 47 26.76 -11.31 24.76
CA THR A 47 27.11 -10.44 25.89
C THR A 47 26.14 -10.67 27.05
N ALA A 48 26.54 -10.21 28.24
CA ALA A 48 25.64 -10.24 29.40
C ALA A 48 24.38 -9.38 29.19
N GLU A 49 24.41 -8.41 28.27
CA GLU A 49 23.25 -7.60 27.89
C GLU A 49 22.29 -8.42 27.02
N ASP A 50 22.81 -9.15 26.02
CA ASP A 50 22.02 -10.02 25.13
C ASP A 50 21.23 -11.06 25.92
N VAL A 51 21.88 -11.73 26.87
CA VAL A 51 21.24 -12.76 27.72
C VAL A 51 20.19 -12.15 28.65
N LYS A 52 20.43 -10.93 29.17
CA LYS A 52 19.44 -10.23 30.01
C LYS A 52 18.22 -9.83 29.20
N ALA A 53 18.42 -9.27 28.00
CA ALA A 53 17.34 -8.89 27.10
C ALA A 53 16.49 -10.11 26.72
N GLU A 54 17.13 -11.22 26.36
CA GLU A 54 16.43 -12.45 26.02
C GLU A 54 15.65 -13.02 27.22
N LYS A 55 16.22 -12.99 28.42
CA LYS A 55 15.51 -13.40 29.65
C LYS A 55 14.29 -12.53 29.92
N THR A 56 14.39 -11.22 29.75
CA THR A 56 13.25 -10.30 29.91
C THR A 56 12.16 -10.57 28.86
N HIS A 57 12.55 -10.81 27.61
CA HIS A 57 11.63 -11.13 26.54
C HIS A 57 10.89 -12.46 26.79
N ASN A 58 11.61 -13.50 27.20
CA ASN A 58 11.01 -14.81 27.51
C ASN A 58 10.07 -14.72 28.71
N ALA A 59 10.44 -13.98 29.77
CA ALA A 59 9.56 -13.77 30.92
C ALA A 59 8.26 -13.04 30.54
N LEU A 60 8.31 -12.12 29.57
CA LEU A 60 7.11 -11.45 29.05
C LEU A 60 6.20 -12.45 28.30
N ILE A 61 6.79 -13.27 27.43
CA ILE A 61 6.05 -14.29 26.68
C ILE A 61 5.37 -15.27 27.65
N GLU A 62 6.13 -15.85 28.58
CA GLU A 62 5.61 -16.78 29.58
C GLU A 62 4.49 -16.15 30.41
N GLY A 63 4.62 -14.87 30.78
CA GLY A 63 3.59 -14.14 31.51
C GLY A 63 2.29 -13.95 30.71
N VAL A 64 2.38 -13.77 29.39
CA VAL A 64 1.22 -13.66 28.50
C VAL A 64 0.61 -15.05 28.22
N GLU A 65 1.43 -16.08 28.02
CA GLU A 65 0.96 -17.44 27.78
C GLU A 65 0.26 -18.03 29.01
N ALA A 66 0.77 -17.74 30.21
CA ALA A 66 0.18 -18.17 31.47
C ALA A 66 -0.92 -17.23 31.98
N PHE A 67 -1.27 -16.17 31.24
CA PHE A 67 -2.26 -15.20 31.67
C PHE A 67 -3.65 -15.84 31.74
N ASP A 68 -4.19 -15.95 32.96
CA ASP A 68 -5.57 -16.41 33.16
C ASP A 68 -6.56 -15.25 32.95
N PRO A 69 -7.39 -15.30 31.89
CA PRO A 69 -8.36 -14.25 31.58
C PRO A 69 -9.45 -14.12 32.65
N SER A 70 -9.63 -15.11 33.53
CA SER A 70 -10.57 -15.05 34.66
C SER A 70 -10.18 -13.98 35.69
N ASN A 71 -8.92 -13.56 35.69
CA ASN A 71 -8.43 -12.46 36.54
C ASN A 71 -8.79 -11.07 35.98
N LEU A 72 -9.33 -10.98 34.77
CA LEU A 72 -9.82 -9.71 34.24
C LEU A 72 -11.05 -9.26 35.04
N LYS A 73 -11.04 -8.00 35.45
CA LYS A 73 -12.20 -7.38 36.10
C LYS A 73 -13.34 -7.27 35.08
N HIS A 74 -14.56 -7.54 35.54
CA HIS A 74 -15.74 -7.34 34.71
C HIS A 74 -15.84 -5.87 34.27
N ALA A 75 -16.02 -5.66 32.97
CA ALA A 75 -16.23 -4.35 32.37
C ALA A 75 -17.58 -4.37 31.63
N GLU A 76 -18.50 -3.48 32.02
CA GLU A 76 -19.77 -3.30 31.31
C GLU A 76 -19.53 -2.44 30.07
N THR A 77 -19.62 -3.04 28.89
CA THR A 77 -19.52 -2.33 27.61
C THR A 77 -20.91 -1.92 27.13
N GLN A 78 -21.18 -0.62 27.06
CA GLN A 78 -22.44 -0.08 26.52
C GLN A 78 -22.30 0.17 25.01
N GLU A 79 -22.76 -0.78 24.21
CA GLU A 79 -22.90 -0.63 22.75
C GLU A 79 -24.22 0.11 22.46
N LYS A 80 -24.13 1.38 22.04
CA LYS A 80 -25.30 2.16 21.64
C LYS A 80 -25.71 1.83 20.21
N ASN A 81 -26.43 0.72 20.04
CA ASN A 81 -27.19 0.45 18.82
C ASN A 81 -28.66 0.87 19.02
N SER A 82 -28.90 2.15 19.25
CA SER A 82 -30.26 2.67 19.39
C SER A 82 -30.93 2.65 18.02
N LEU A 83 -32.08 1.95 17.93
CA LEU A 83 -32.95 2.08 16.77
C LEU A 83 -33.40 3.53 16.63
N PRO A 84 -33.58 4.04 15.39
CA PRO A 84 -34.11 5.38 15.19
C PRO A 84 -35.49 5.51 15.85
N ASP A 85 -35.69 6.61 16.57
CA ASP A 85 -36.97 6.92 17.22
C ASP A 85 -38.07 7.20 16.19
N LYS A 86 -39.34 7.20 16.62
CA LYS A 86 -40.49 7.43 15.74
C LYS A 86 -40.39 8.75 14.98
N ASP A 87 -39.95 9.82 15.63
CA ASP A 87 -39.78 11.13 15.00
C ASP A 87 -38.76 11.10 13.86
N ALA A 88 -37.65 10.37 14.02
CA ALA A 88 -36.62 10.23 12.99
C ALA A 88 -37.18 9.48 11.76
N ILE A 89 -37.97 8.42 11.99
CA ILE A 89 -38.62 7.65 10.93
C ILE A 89 -39.67 8.50 10.20
N GLU A 90 -40.46 9.29 10.92
CA GLU A 90 -41.48 10.16 10.31
C GLU A 90 -40.86 11.31 9.51
N ALA A 91 -39.78 11.91 10.00
CA ALA A 91 -39.02 12.92 9.29
C ALA A 91 -38.45 12.38 7.97
N GLU A 92 -37.80 11.21 8.00
CA GLU A 92 -37.26 10.57 6.80
C GLU A 92 -38.36 10.17 5.80
N LYS A 93 -39.49 9.66 6.30
CA LYS A 93 -40.65 9.36 5.46
C LYS A 93 -41.23 10.61 4.79
N GLY A 94 -41.21 11.75 5.48
CA GLY A 94 -41.59 13.05 4.92
C GLY A 94 -40.64 13.49 3.80
N GLN A 95 -39.34 13.39 4.04
CA GLN A 95 -38.32 13.73 3.04
C GLN A 95 -38.40 12.83 1.80
N GLN A 96 -38.54 11.52 1.98
CA GLN A 96 -38.76 10.55 0.89
C GLN A 96 -39.98 10.92 0.05
N LYS A 97 -41.12 11.22 0.68
CA LYS A 97 -42.34 11.65 -0.03
C LYS A 97 -42.12 12.94 -0.84
N LEU A 98 -41.38 13.91 -0.29
CA LEU A 98 -41.08 15.15 -0.99
C LEU A 98 -40.23 14.89 -2.23
N ILE A 99 -39.14 14.14 -2.08
CA ILE A 99 -38.23 13.77 -3.17
C ILE A 99 -39.01 13.04 -4.26
N SER A 100 -39.76 11.99 -3.91
CA SER A 100 -40.56 11.24 -4.89
C SER A 100 -41.62 12.10 -5.57
N GLY A 101 -42.21 13.07 -4.86
CA GLY A 101 -43.17 14.01 -5.42
C GLY A 101 -42.56 14.94 -6.46
N ILE A 102 -41.30 15.34 -6.27
CA ILE A 102 -40.55 16.17 -7.23
C ILE A 102 -40.11 15.32 -8.42
N GLU A 103 -39.55 14.13 -8.18
CA GLU A 103 -39.09 13.21 -9.23
C GLU A 103 -40.22 12.82 -10.20
N ASN A 104 -41.43 12.62 -9.67
CA ASN A 104 -42.59 12.20 -10.45
C ASN A 104 -43.53 13.37 -10.77
N PHE A 105 -43.07 14.62 -10.64
CA PHE A 105 -43.92 15.78 -10.91
C PHE A 105 -44.22 15.89 -12.41
N ASP A 106 -45.50 15.86 -12.74
CA ASP A 106 -45.98 16.02 -14.11
C ASP A 106 -45.99 17.50 -14.51
N THR A 107 -45.00 17.91 -15.29
CA THR A 107 -44.87 19.27 -15.82
C THR A 107 -46.00 19.67 -16.76
N GLY A 108 -46.75 18.70 -17.32
CA GLY A 108 -47.94 18.96 -18.13
C GLY A 108 -49.13 19.49 -17.31
N LYS A 109 -49.11 19.36 -15.98
CA LYS A 109 -50.10 19.94 -15.07
C LYS A 109 -49.84 21.41 -14.74
N LEU A 110 -48.69 21.96 -15.14
CA LEU A 110 -48.42 23.39 -14.99
C LEU A 110 -49.33 24.18 -15.92
N LYS A 111 -50.00 25.20 -15.37
CA LYS A 111 -50.82 26.09 -16.18
C LYS A 111 -49.90 26.93 -17.08
N PRO A 112 -50.19 27.03 -18.38
CA PRO A 112 -49.45 27.93 -19.26
C PRO A 112 -49.60 29.36 -18.75
N THR A 113 -48.48 30.07 -18.64
CA THR A 113 -48.43 31.46 -18.20
C THR A 113 -47.58 32.25 -19.19
N GLU A 114 -48.08 33.40 -19.61
CA GLU A 114 -47.35 34.30 -20.49
C GLU A 114 -46.39 35.14 -19.63
N THR A 115 -45.10 34.99 -19.87
CA THR A 115 -44.07 35.78 -19.17
C THR A 115 -43.74 37.00 -20.01
N VAL A 116 -43.91 38.20 -19.45
CA VAL A 116 -43.49 39.46 -20.09
C VAL A 116 -42.04 39.70 -19.72
N GLU A 117 -41.10 39.31 -20.59
CA GLU A 117 -39.69 39.61 -20.45
C GLU A 117 -39.45 41.10 -20.74
N LYS A 118 -39.26 41.89 -19.67
CA LYS A 118 -38.93 43.32 -19.74
C LYS A 118 -37.46 43.54 -20.10
N ASN A 119 -37.02 42.99 -21.22
CA ASN A 119 -35.73 43.35 -21.82
C ASN A 119 -35.94 43.97 -23.22
N PRO A 120 -36.72 45.07 -23.34
CA PRO A 120 -36.84 45.75 -24.62
C PRO A 120 -35.45 46.27 -25.01
N LEU A 121 -35.00 45.91 -26.22
CA LEU A 121 -33.79 46.49 -26.80
C LEU A 121 -33.95 48.02 -26.81
N PRO A 122 -32.91 48.78 -26.44
CA PRO A 122 -32.94 50.23 -26.54
C PRO A 122 -33.41 50.63 -27.93
N THR A 123 -34.38 51.53 -28.02
CA THR A 123 -34.86 52.01 -29.31
C THR A 123 -33.73 52.76 -30.02
N LYS A 124 -33.76 52.78 -31.36
CA LYS A 124 -32.73 53.44 -32.16
C LYS A 124 -32.54 54.92 -31.75
N GLU A 125 -33.63 55.58 -31.38
CA GLU A 125 -33.65 56.94 -30.87
C GLU A 125 -32.89 57.10 -29.54
N ALA A 126 -33.04 56.14 -28.61
CA ALA A 126 -32.32 56.15 -27.34
C ALA A 126 -30.80 55.94 -27.55
N ILE A 127 -30.42 55.08 -28.50
CA ILE A 127 -29.02 54.83 -28.86
C ILE A 127 -28.39 56.07 -29.51
N ASP A 128 -29.12 56.73 -30.41
CA ASP A 128 -28.62 57.92 -31.11
C ASP A 128 -28.55 59.16 -30.20
N ALA A 129 -29.41 59.24 -29.18
CA ALA A 129 -29.34 60.28 -28.16
C ALA A 129 -28.10 60.12 -27.26
N GLU A 130 -27.78 58.90 -26.82
CA GLU A 130 -26.60 58.62 -26.00
C GLU A 130 -25.29 58.84 -26.78
N LYS A 131 -25.26 58.52 -28.08
CA LYS A 131 -24.09 58.79 -28.94
C LYS A 131 -23.82 60.27 -29.22
N LYS A 132 -24.79 61.15 -28.90
CA LYS A 132 -24.68 62.60 -29.08
C LYS A 132 -24.30 63.34 -27.79
N ALA A 133 -24.31 62.66 -26.64
CA ALA A 133 -23.75 63.16 -25.38
C ALA A 133 -22.23 62.93 -25.34
#